data_AF-A0A4R4R3Q1-F1
#
_entry.id   AF-A0A4R4R3Q1-F1
#
_cell.length_a   1.000
_cell.length_b   1.000
_cell.length_c   1.000
_cell.angle_alpha   90.00
_cell.angle_beta   90.00
_cell.angle_gamma   90.00
#
_symmetry.space_group_name_H-M   'P 1'
#
loop_
_entity.id
_entity.type
_entity.pdbx_description
1 polymer ?
#
loop_
_entity_poly.entity_id
_entity_poly.type
_entity_poly.pdbx_seq_one_letter_code
_entity_poly.pdbx_strand_id
1 'polypeptide(L)'
;MSTTRSSAGPELMLPGLREVYAAYVRETGVLPSLPGPLEAEVWVSARLGSLESAAPHAQGRRAALGDLITCLRAAATPGARAFLRALAAIGPLEGRKAAGRAAAGLGGVPAAPWEESLGRVVPGQVWLIQEGPLDGDRLVCEFRYEGAGTRGMHALAVRLSHGDAPAEVVIVGDVPALMGAARQAMQAELCVVQPYDPAAVGPRLRAALDGTEPPEDCYPALALARHRAALLPG
;
A
#
# COMPACT_ATOMS: atom_id res chain seq x y z
N MET A 1 -23.95 -41.59 17.74
CA MET A 1 -23.76 -40.90 16.45
C MET A 1 -23.55 -39.42 16.76
N SER A 2 -22.30 -38.98 16.85
CA SER A 2 -21.98 -37.57 17.13
C SER A 2 -22.13 -36.79 15.83
N THR A 3 -23.15 -35.95 15.75
CA THR A 3 -23.30 -34.94 14.71
C THR A 3 -22.28 -33.84 14.99
N THR A 4 -21.16 -33.88 14.26
CA THR A 4 -20.26 -32.76 14.11
C THR A 4 -21.06 -31.59 13.52
N ARG A 5 -21.41 -30.61 14.36
CA ARG A 5 -21.89 -29.32 13.89
C ARG A 5 -20.77 -28.72 13.03
N SER A 6 -20.96 -28.76 11.72
CA SER A 6 -20.18 -27.94 10.79
C SER A 6 -20.43 -26.50 11.21
N SER A 7 -19.43 -25.87 11.83
CA SER A 7 -19.43 -24.44 12.09
C SER A 7 -19.54 -23.76 10.73
N ALA A 8 -20.74 -23.34 10.34
CA ALA A 8 -20.94 -22.54 9.15
C ALA A 8 -20.08 -21.29 9.30
N GLY A 9 -19.04 -21.18 8.47
CA GLY A 9 -18.18 -20.00 8.43
C GLY A 9 -18.99 -18.74 8.13
N PRO A 10 -18.36 -17.55 8.18
CA PRO A 10 -19.04 -16.31 7.85
C PRO A 10 -19.76 -16.41 6.50
N GLU A 11 -20.95 -15.81 6.42
CA GLU A 11 -21.68 -15.68 5.16
C GLU A 11 -20.91 -14.70 4.26
N LEU A 12 -20.45 -15.18 3.09
CA LEU A 12 -19.60 -14.44 2.16
C LEU A 12 -20.41 -14.03 0.94
N MET A 13 -20.16 -12.82 0.43
CA MET A 13 -20.74 -12.33 -0.82
C MET A 13 -20.19 -13.07 -2.04
N LEU A 14 -18.92 -13.47 -1.99
CA LEU A 14 -18.21 -14.23 -3.01
C LEU A 14 -17.72 -15.56 -2.42
N PRO A 15 -18.63 -16.53 -2.17
CA PRO A 15 -18.27 -17.79 -1.49
C PRO A 15 -17.26 -18.63 -2.26
N GLY A 16 -17.16 -18.46 -3.59
CA GLY A 16 -16.16 -19.13 -4.43
C GLY A 16 -14.70 -18.71 -4.14
N LEU A 17 -14.49 -17.59 -3.45
CA LEU A 17 -13.15 -17.10 -3.07
C LEU A 17 -12.72 -17.53 -1.66
N ARG A 18 -13.49 -18.41 -0.99
CA ARG A 18 -13.23 -18.83 0.39
C ARG A 18 -11.79 -19.31 0.63
N GLU A 19 -11.25 -20.13 -0.27
CA GLU A 19 -9.88 -20.64 -0.16
C GLU A 19 -8.83 -19.53 -0.31
N VAL A 20 -9.11 -18.53 -1.16
CA VAL A 20 -8.25 -17.34 -1.33
C VAL A 20 -8.23 -16.53 -0.04
N TYR A 21 -9.39 -16.26 0.56
CA TYR A 21 -9.45 -15.55 1.84
C TYR A 21 -8.79 -16.33 2.97
N ALA A 22 -8.95 -17.66 3.00
CA ALA A 22 -8.28 -18.50 3.99
C ALA A 22 -6.74 -18.45 3.83
N ALA A 23 -6.23 -18.40 2.59
CA ALA A 23 -4.81 -18.22 2.33
C ALA A 23 -4.32 -16.87 2.86
N TYR A 24 -5.02 -15.78 2.58
CA TYR A 24 -4.67 -14.44 3.09
C TYR A 24 -4.63 -14.42 4.62
N VAL A 25 -5.63 -15.00 5.27
CA VAL A 25 -5.69 -15.11 6.74
C VAL A 25 -4.46 -15.85 7.29
N ARG A 26 -4.07 -16.99 6.71
CA ARG A 26 -2.89 -17.75 7.15
C ARG A 26 -1.61 -16.94 6.99
N GLU A 27 -1.46 -16.27 5.85
CA GLU A 27 -0.27 -15.48 5.53
C GLU A 27 -0.08 -14.28 6.45
N THR A 28 -1.16 -13.74 7.03
CA THR A 28 -1.07 -12.64 8.01
C THR A 28 -0.22 -12.96 9.24
N GLY A 29 0.05 -14.24 9.52
CA GLY A 29 0.89 -14.67 10.63
C GLY A 29 2.29 -14.06 10.64
N VAL A 30 2.79 -13.60 9.48
CA VAL A 30 4.10 -12.92 9.40
C VAL A 30 4.07 -11.49 9.91
N LEU A 31 2.91 -10.81 9.87
CA LEU A 31 2.82 -9.37 10.14
C LEU A 31 3.39 -8.98 11.51
N PRO A 32 3.04 -9.64 12.63
CA PRO A 32 3.55 -9.25 13.94
C PRO A 32 5.08 -9.33 14.08
N SER A 33 5.74 -10.12 13.22
CA SER A 33 7.20 -10.28 13.19
C SER A 33 7.93 -9.28 12.30
N LEU A 34 7.20 -8.47 11.52
CA LEU A 34 7.83 -7.50 10.62
C LEU A 34 8.54 -6.39 11.42
N PRO A 35 9.67 -5.86 10.88
CA PRO A 35 10.50 -4.89 11.59
C PRO A 35 9.81 -3.57 11.95
N GLY A 36 8.86 -3.12 11.12
CA GLY A 36 8.26 -1.82 11.27
C GLY A 36 7.00 -1.59 10.42
N PRO A 37 6.45 -0.37 10.49
CA PRO A 37 5.20 -0.03 9.83
C PRO A 37 5.35 -0.01 8.29
N LEU A 38 6.53 0.34 7.77
CA LEU A 38 6.76 0.37 6.32
C LEU A 38 6.65 -1.01 5.72
N GLU A 39 7.34 -1.99 6.31
CA GLU A 39 7.33 -3.38 5.84
C GLU A 39 5.93 -3.97 5.91
N ALA A 40 5.18 -3.64 6.97
CA ALA A 40 3.79 -4.06 7.10
C ALA A 40 2.88 -3.43 6.05
N GLU A 41 3.03 -2.13 5.78
CA GLU A 41 2.26 -1.42 4.76
C GLU A 41 2.57 -1.92 3.34
N VAL A 42 3.85 -2.16 3.02
CA VAL A 42 4.27 -2.74 1.74
C VAL A 42 3.69 -4.16 1.59
N TRP A 43 3.78 -4.97 2.63
CA TRP A 43 3.25 -6.34 2.62
C TRP A 43 1.73 -6.35 2.39
N VAL A 44 0.99 -5.51 3.11
CA VAL A 44 -0.48 -5.42 2.96
C VAL A 44 -0.86 -4.82 1.62
N SER A 45 -0.14 -3.79 1.15
CA SER A 45 -0.34 -3.22 -0.19
C SER A 45 -0.18 -4.29 -1.27
N ALA A 46 0.81 -5.16 -1.16
CA ALA A 46 1.02 -6.23 -2.13
C ALA A 46 -0.17 -7.18 -2.21
N ARG A 47 -0.75 -7.54 -1.06
CA ARG A 47 -1.96 -8.37 -0.98
C ARG A 47 -3.20 -7.67 -1.53
N LEU A 48 -3.36 -6.38 -1.26
CA LEU A 48 -4.45 -5.60 -1.84
C LEU A 48 -4.30 -5.45 -3.35
N GLY A 49 -3.08 -5.28 -3.85
CA GLY A 49 -2.75 -5.26 -5.27
C GLY A 49 -3.15 -6.54 -5.98
N SER A 50 -2.78 -7.71 -5.42
CA SER A 50 -3.19 -9.02 -5.97
C SER A 50 -4.72 -9.21 -5.97
N LEU A 51 -5.42 -8.68 -4.96
CA LEU A 51 -6.88 -8.72 -4.94
C LEU A 51 -7.50 -7.79 -5.98
N GLU A 52 -6.91 -6.60 -6.17
CA GLU A 52 -7.36 -5.59 -7.12
C GLU A 52 -7.15 -6.05 -8.57
N SER A 53 -5.98 -6.58 -8.91
CA SER A 53 -5.66 -7.09 -10.25
C SER A 53 -6.50 -8.30 -10.67
N ALA A 54 -6.86 -9.16 -9.71
CA ALA A 54 -7.69 -10.34 -9.96
C ALA A 54 -9.19 -10.00 -10.17
N ALA A 55 -9.61 -8.76 -9.92
CA ALA A 55 -11.02 -8.36 -9.90
C ALA A 55 -11.32 -7.21 -10.89
N PRO A 56 -11.77 -7.53 -12.12
CA PRO A 56 -11.88 -6.54 -13.20
C PRO A 56 -12.96 -5.47 -12.98
N HIS A 57 -13.95 -5.71 -12.11
CA HIS A 57 -15.07 -4.80 -11.89
C HIS A 57 -15.08 -4.22 -10.46
N ALA A 58 -15.40 -2.94 -10.33
CA ALA A 58 -15.41 -2.23 -9.03
C ALA A 58 -16.34 -2.87 -7.98
N GLN A 59 -17.49 -3.40 -8.40
CA GLN A 59 -18.42 -4.08 -7.50
C GLN A 59 -17.83 -5.38 -6.94
N GLY A 60 -17.15 -6.17 -7.78
CA GLY A 60 -16.47 -7.39 -7.38
C GLY A 60 -15.33 -7.11 -6.40
N ARG A 61 -14.52 -6.07 -6.67
CA ARG A 61 -13.46 -5.60 -5.75
C ARG A 61 -14.01 -5.25 -4.38
N ARG A 62 -15.10 -4.48 -4.33
CA ARG A 62 -15.74 -4.08 -3.07
C ARG A 62 -16.27 -5.27 -2.29
N ALA A 63 -16.93 -6.22 -2.96
CA ALA A 63 -17.41 -7.45 -2.34
C ALA A 63 -16.26 -8.30 -1.79
N ALA A 64 -15.19 -8.46 -2.57
CA ALA A 64 -14.02 -9.24 -2.16
C ALA A 64 -13.29 -8.62 -0.95
N LEU A 65 -13.18 -7.29 -0.93
CA LEU A 65 -12.61 -6.57 0.21
C LEU A 65 -13.48 -6.73 1.47
N GLY A 66 -14.81 -6.66 1.33
CA GLY A 66 -15.75 -6.86 2.44
C GLY A 66 -15.69 -8.27 3.03
N ASP A 67 -15.64 -9.29 2.18
CA ASP A 67 -15.45 -10.68 2.57
C ASP A 67 -14.11 -10.90 3.28
N LEU A 68 -13.01 -10.35 2.73
CA LEU A 68 -11.68 -10.44 3.34
C LEU A 68 -11.67 -9.83 4.74
N ILE A 69 -12.26 -8.64 4.92
CA ILE A 69 -12.41 -8.01 6.26
C ILE A 69 -13.18 -8.93 7.21
N THR A 70 -14.24 -9.56 6.72
CA THR A 70 -15.08 -10.49 7.51
C THR A 70 -14.29 -11.72 7.92
N CYS A 71 -13.54 -12.33 7.01
CA CYS A 71 -12.67 -13.47 7.28
C CYS A 71 -11.56 -13.13 8.28
N LEU A 72 -10.87 -12.00 8.10
CA LEU A 72 -9.82 -11.53 9.03
C LEU A 72 -10.38 -11.28 10.43
N ARG A 73 -11.55 -10.64 10.52
CA ARG A 73 -12.22 -10.42 11.81
C ARG A 73 -12.56 -11.74 12.49
N ALA A 74 -13.10 -12.71 11.75
CA ALA A 74 -13.47 -14.01 12.28
C ALA A 74 -12.24 -14.83 12.75
N ALA A 75 -11.10 -14.67 12.08
CA ALA A 75 -9.85 -15.35 12.45
C ALA A 75 -9.31 -14.89 13.81
N ALA A 76 -9.50 -13.61 14.16
CA ALA A 76 -9.14 -13.04 15.46
C ALA A 76 -7.69 -13.32 15.93
N THR A 77 -6.75 -13.42 14.98
CA THR A 77 -5.32 -13.61 15.28
C THR A 77 -4.59 -12.25 15.34
N PRO A 78 -3.39 -12.18 15.96
CA PRO A 78 -2.57 -10.96 15.94
C PRO A 78 -2.26 -10.49 14.51
N GLY A 79 -1.95 -11.42 13.61
CA GLY A 79 -1.75 -11.13 12.19
C GLY A 79 -2.99 -10.54 11.52
N ALA A 80 -4.17 -11.12 11.76
CA ALA A 80 -5.40 -10.62 11.17
C ALA A 80 -5.77 -9.22 11.70
N ARG A 81 -5.54 -8.96 12.99
CA ARG A 81 -5.71 -7.63 13.58
C ARG A 81 -4.74 -6.62 12.96
N ALA A 82 -3.46 -6.97 12.80
CA ALA A 82 -2.45 -6.13 12.17
C ALA A 82 -2.80 -5.82 10.70
N PHE A 83 -3.29 -6.82 9.93
CA PHE A 83 -3.76 -6.61 8.57
C PHE A 83 -4.92 -5.61 8.54
N LEU A 84 -5.94 -5.79 9.39
CA LEU A 84 -7.09 -4.90 9.45
C LEU A 84 -6.69 -3.47 9.83
N ARG A 85 -5.68 -3.29 10.70
CA ARG A 85 -5.13 -1.98 11.04
C ARG A 85 -4.42 -1.33 9.86
N ALA A 86 -3.57 -2.07 9.14
CA ALA A 86 -2.90 -1.58 7.95
C ALA A 86 -3.90 -1.24 6.83
N LEU A 87 -4.89 -2.09 6.61
CA LEU A 87 -5.98 -1.82 5.66
C LEU A 87 -6.78 -0.58 6.04
N ALA A 88 -7.03 -0.35 7.34
CA ALA A 88 -7.68 0.87 7.81
C ALA A 88 -6.85 2.13 7.57
N ALA A 89 -5.52 2.03 7.61
CA ALA A 89 -4.60 3.13 7.39
C ALA A 89 -4.42 3.44 5.89
N ILE A 90 -4.00 2.45 5.09
CA ILE A 90 -3.54 2.66 3.70
C ILE A 90 -4.48 2.12 2.62
N GLY A 91 -5.50 1.34 2.99
CA GLY A 91 -6.35 0.64 2.02
C GLY A 91 -7.24 1.54 1.14
N PRO A 92 -8.07 0.95 0.27
CA PRO A 92 -9.09 1.67 -0.48
C PRO A 92 -10.11 2.36 0.46
N LEU A 93 -10.57 3.56 0.08
CA LEU A 93 -11.43 4.41 0.91
C LEU A 93 -12.70 3.68 1.39
N GLU A 94 -13.31 2.88 0.53
CA GLU A 94 -14.51 2.10 0.82
C GLU A 94 -14.31 1.05 1.94
N GLY A 95 -13.08 0.54 2.11
CA GLY A 95 -12.74 -0.49 3.08
C GLY A 95 -12.24 0.05 4.42
N ARG A 96 -11.63 1.24 4.44
CA ARG A 96 -10.89 1.76 5.62
C ARG A 96 -11.73 1.76 6.90
N LYS A 97 -12.94 2.33 6.83
CA LYS A 97 -13.83 2.45 8.00
C LYS A 97 -14.29 1.10 8.53
N ALA A 98 -14.58 0.15 7.63
CA ALA A 98 -15.00 -1.20 8.01
C ALA A 98 -13.84 -1.98 8.64
N ALA A 99 -12.65 -1.90 8.05
CA ALA A 99 -11.43 -2.51 8.57
C ALA A 99 -11.07 -1.96 9.95
N GLY A 100 -11.15 -0.62 10.14
CA GLY A 100 -10.87 0.01 11.42
C GLY A 100 -11.82 -0.44 12.54
N ARG A 101 -13.13 -0.55 12.25
CA ARG A 101 -14.10 -1.12 13.20
C ARG A 101 -13.83 -2.59 13.50
N ALA A 102 -13.51 -3.38 12.48
CA ALA A 102 -13.19 -4.79 12.66
C ALA A 102 -11.96 -4.98 13.55
N ALA A 103 -10.88 -4.20 13.32
CA ALA A 103 -9.68 -4.21 14.16
C ALA A 103 -9.97 -3.75 15.60
N ALA A 104 -10.79 -2.73 15.79
CA ALA A 104 -11.18 -2.26 17.12
C ALA A 104 -11.98 -3.32 17.90
N GLY A 105 -12.80 -4.11 17.21
CA GLY A 105 -13.52 -5.25 17.80
C GLY A 105 -12.63 -6.39 18.27
N LEU A 106 -11.34 -6.39 17.90
CA LEU A 106 -10.34 -7.38 18.32
C LEU A 106 -9.47 -6.87 19.49
N GLY A 107 -10.03 -6.04 20.38
CA GLY A 107 -9.29 -5.39 21.47
C GLY A 107 -8.56 -6.34 22.45
N GLY A 108 -8.99 -7.60 22.56
CA GLY A 108 -8.32 -8.63 23.37
C GLY A 108 -7.13 -9.32 22.68
N VAL A 109 -6.88 -9.03 21.39
CA VAL A 109 -5.78 -9.61 20.61
C VAL A 109 -4.56 -8.69 20.72
N PRO A 110 -3.36 -9.22 21.03
CA PRO A 110 -2.13 -8.44 21.13
C PRO A 110 -1.86 -7.58 19.90
N ALA A 111 -1.35 -6.37 20.14
CA ALA A 111 -0.93 -5.44 19.09
C ALA A 111 0.52 -5.63 18.70
N ALA A 112 0.82 -5.49 17.41
CA ALA A 112 2.19 -5.36 16.96
C ALA A 112 2.75 -3.98 17.38
N PRO A 113 4.04 -3.86 17.72
CA PRO A 113 4.63 -2.63 18.25
C PRO A 113 4.53 -1.40 17.32
N TRP A 114 4.39 -1.63 16.01
CA TRP A 114 4.37 -0.59 14.98
C TRP A 114 2.96 -0.16 14.56
N GLU A 115 1.89 -0.77 15.09
CA GLU A 115 0.53 -0.54 14.58
C GLU A 115 0.05 0.91 14.70
N GLU A 116 0.45 1.60 15.76
CA GLU A 116 0.02 2.98 15.98
C GLU A 116 0.65 3.95 14.99
N SER A 117 1.75 3.56 14.36
CA SER A 117 2.48 4.37 13.36
C SER A 117 1.96 4.19 11.94
N LEU A 118 1.07 3.22 11.70
CA LEU A 118 0.57 2.90 10.35
C LEU A 118 -0.08 4.11 9.67
N GLY A 119 0.37 4.40 8.46
CA GLY A 119 -0.08 5.54 7.65
C GLY A 119 0.29 6.92 8.21
N ARG A 120 0.91 7.00 9.39
CA ARG A 120 1.27 8.27 10.04
C ARG A 120 2.66 8.71 9.58
N VAL A 121 2.69 9.26 8.37
CA VAL A 121 3.92 9.77 7.75
C VAL A 121 3.75 11.22 7.34
N VAL A 122 4.85 11.96 7.39
CA VAL A 122 4.93 13.35 6.94
C VAL A 122 5.68 13.39 5.61
N PRO A 123 5.17 14.10 4.59
CA PRO A 123 5.88 14.28 3.32
C PRO A 123 7.16 15.12 3.52
N GLY A 124 8.21 14.75 2.82
CA GLY A 124 9.51 15.43 2.79
C GLY A 124 9.77 16.11 1.45
N GLN A 125 11.00 15.97 0.96
CA GLN A 125 11.40 16.52 -0.34
C GLN A 125 10.77 15.74 -1.50
N VAL A 126 10.59 16.44 -2.62
CA VAL A 126 10.13 15.85 -3.86
C VAL A 126 11.13 16.20 -4.97
N TRP A 127 11.47 15.21 -5.79
CA TRP A 127 12.36 15.36 -6.92
C TRP A 127 11.70 14.89 -8.20
N LEU A 128 12.03 15.57 -9.29
CA LEU A 128 11.81 15.10 -10.64
C LEU A 128 13.14 14.57 -11.18
N ILE A 129 13.12 13.34 -11.67
CA ILE A 129 14.22 12.70 -12.38
C ILE A 129 13.80 12.47 -13.83
N GLN A 130 14.61 12.94 -14.77
CA GLN A 130 14.39 12.79 -16.21
C GLN A 130 15.63 12.16 -16.84
N GLU A 131 15.50 10.95 -17.38
CA GLU A 131 16.62 10.17 -17.97
C GLU A 131 16.79 10.46 -19.47
N GLY A 132 15.75 11.00 -20.11
CA GLY A 132 15.77 11.34 -21.53
C GLY A 132 14.43 11.93 -21.97
N PRO A 133 14.35 12.53 -23.17
CA PRO A 133 13.12 13.20 -23.64
C PRO A 133 11.94 12.23 -23.87
N LEU A 134 12.19 10.93 -23.94
CA LEU A 134 11.17 9.90 -24.21
C LEU A 134 10.89 8.97 -23.02
N ASP A 135 11.70 9.02 -21.97
CA ASP A 135 11.64 8.06 -20.85
C ASP A 135 10.61 8.44 -19.76
N GLY A 136 9.91 9.56 -20.00
CA GLY A 136 8.91 10.10 -19.11
C GLY A 136 9.50 10.75 -17.86
N ASP A 137 8.60 11.16 -16.96
CA ASP A 137 8.97 11.79 -15.70
C ASP A 137 9.01 10.75 -14.60
N ARG A 138 10.11 10.68 -13.84
CA ARG A 138 10.16 9.91 -12.59
C ARG A 138 10.04 10.87 -11.41
N LEU A 139 8.89 10.80 -10.73
CA LEU A 139 8.59 11.57 -9.54
C LEU A 139 9.01 10.77 -8.30
N VAL A 140 9.87 11.35 -7.47
CA VAL A 140 10.33 10.74 -6.21
C VAL A 140 9.89 11.61 -5.05
N CYS A 141 9.02 11.08 -4.18
CA CYS A 141 8.47 11.80 -3.03
C CYS A 141 8.94 11.14 -1.73
N GLU A 142 9.70 11.85 -0.89
CA GLU A 142 10.15 11.36 0.41
C GLU A 142 9.01 11.40 1.45
N PHE A 143 9.01 10.43 2.35
CA PHE A 143 8.13 10.36 3.51
C PHE A 143 8.90 9.89 4.74
N ARG A 144 8.45 10.31 5.92
CA ARG A 144 9.01 9.86 7.20
C ARG A 144 7.92 9.52 8.19
N TYR A 145 8.06 8.40 8.89
CA TYR A 145 7.25 8.13 10.08
C TYR A 145 7.63 9.09 11.22
N GLU A 146 6.62 9.68 11.86
CA GLU A 146 6.83 10.55 13.02
C GLU A 146 7.60 9.80 14.13
N GLY A 147 8.59 10.47 14.74
CA GLY A 147 9.38 9.89 15.84
C GLY A 147 10.41 8.81 15.44
N ALA A 148 10.46 8.39 14.17
CA ALA A 148 11.34 7.31 13.71
C ALA A 148 12.74 7.76 13.24
N GLY A 149 13.02 9.07 13.25
CA GLY A 149 14.29 9.62 12.75
C GLY A 149 14.56 9.23 11.30
N THR A 150 15.80 8.85 10.98
CA THR A 150 16.19 8.39 9.64
C THR A 150 15.76 6.94 9.34
N ARG A 151 15.44 6.13 10.36
CA ARG A 151 15.01 4.73 10.16
C ARG A 151 13.60 4.60 9.60
N GLY A 152 12.78 5.65 9.69
CA GLY A 152 11.43 5.70 9.09
C GLY A 152 11.37 6.38 7.73
N MET A 153 12.51 6.75 7.15
CA MET A 153 12.59 7.45 5.87
C MET A 153 12.39 6.46 4.71
N HIS A 154 11.49 6.80 3.80
CA HIS A 154 11.22 6.04 2.58
C HIS A 154 10.76 6.98 1.48
N ALA A 155 10.63 6.50 0.25
CA ALA A 155 10.09 7.29 -0.84
C ALA A 155 9.06 6.52 -1.66
N LEU A 156 8.12 7.26 -2.24
CA LEU A 156 7.31 6.81 -3.38
C LEU A 156 8.04 7.26 -4.65
N ALA A 157 8.43 6.32 -5.51
CA ALA A 157 8.96 6.59 -6.84
C ALA A 157 7.96 6.14 -7.90
N VAL A 158 7.49 7.06 -8.73
CA VAL A 158 6.53 6.77 -9.81
C VAL A 158 7.11 7.25 -11.13
N ARG A 159 7.22 6.35 -12.11
CA ARG A 159 7.52 6.71 -13.49
C ARG A 159 6.21 6.95 -14.23
N LEU A 160 6.07 8.12 -14.81
CA LEU A 160 4.94 8.52 -15.65
C LEU A 160 5.39 8.55 -17.10
N SER A 161 4.72 7.79 -17.95
CA SER A 161 4.91 7.81 -19.40
C SER A 161 4.14 8.97 -20.04
N HIS A 162 4.18 9.07 -21.37
CA HIS A 162 3.46 10.10 -22.10
C HIS A 162 1.95 10.06 -21.77
N GLY A 163 1.36 11.22 -21.44
CA GLY A 163 -0.03 11.31 -20.99
C GLY A 163 -0.24 11.02 -19.50
N ASP A 164 0.83 11.05 -18.70
CA ASP A 164 0.82 10.84 -17.24
C ASP A 164 0.30 9.47 -16.79
N ALA A 165 0.36 8.46 -17.67
CA ALA A 165 0.03 7.09 -17.31
C ALA A 165 1.19 6.45 -16.50
N PRO A 166 0.92 5.85 -15.34
CA PRO A 166 1.95 5.20 -14.53
C PRO A 166 2.55 4.00 -15.28
N ALA A 167 3.86 4.02 -15.48
CA ALA A 167 4.62 2.92 -16.05
C ALA A 167 5.30 2.07 -14.97
N GLU A 168 5.60 2.67 -13.82
CA GLU A 168 6.28 2.00 -12.70
C GLU A 168 5.87 2.68 -11.39
N VAL A 169 5.60 1.90 -10.34
CA VAL A 169 5.30 2.39 -8.99
C VAL A 169 6.11 1.59 -7.99
N VAL A 170 7.02 2.25 -7.28
CA VAL A 170 7.96 1.60 -6.34
C VAL A 170 7.95 2.33 -5.00
N ILE A 171 7.97 1.54 -3.93
CA ILE A 171 8.24 2.02 -2.58
C ILE A 171 9.70 1.75 -2.26
N VAL A 172 10.44 2.81 -1.96
CA VAL A 172 11.89 2.75 -1.75
C VAL A 172 12.18 2.88 -0.26
N GLY A 173 12.73 1.82 0.35
CA GLY A 173 13.14 1.81 1.75
C GLY A 173 14.51 2.43 2.02
N ASP A 174 15.40 2.46 1.01
CA ASP A 174 16.74 3.06 1.10
C ASP A 174 16.85 4.30 0.19
N VAL A 175 16.27 5.41 0.68
CA VAL A 175 16.32 6.71 -0.02
C VAL A 175 17.75 7.20 -0.23
N PRO A 176 18.69 7.09 0.74
CA PRO A 176 20.08 7.47 0.50
C PRO A 176 20.74 6.72 -0.64
N ALA A 177 20.52 5.40 -0.76
CA ALA A 177 21.03 4.61 -1.87
C ALA A 177 20.42 5.02 -3.21
N LEU A 178 19.10 5.21 -3.27
CA LEU A 178 18.42 5.72 -4.47
C LEU A 178 19.01 7.06 -4.92
N MET A 179 19.13 8.03 -4.00
CA MET A 179 19.66 9.35 -4.33
C MET A 179 21.15 9.31 -4.65
N GLY A 180 21.90 8.34 -4.10
CA GLY A 180 23.28 8.05 -4.48
C GLY A 180 23.39 7.57 -5.93
N ALA A 181 22.55 6.63 -6.33
CA ALA A 181 22.48 6.14 -7.71
C ALA A 181 22.05 7.24 -8.69
N ALA A 182 21.04 8.05 -8.32
CA ALA A 182 20.61 9.19 -9.13
C ALA A 182 21.74 10.21 -9.33
N ARG A 183 22.52 10.51 -8.29
CA ARG A 183 23.70 11.39 -8.40
C ARG A 183 24.78 10.81 -9.32
N GLN A 184 25.03 9.50 -9.28
CA GLN A 184 25.96 8.84 -10.20
C GLN A 184 25.48 8.92 -11.64
N ALA A 185 24.18 8.69 -11.89
CA ALA A 185 23.58 8.81 -13.21
C ALA A 185 23.66 10.25 -13.76
N MET A 186 23.44 11.27 -12.92
CA MET A 186 23.65 12.67 -13.31
C MET A 186 25.09 12.97 -13.71
N GLN A 187 26.07 12.46 -12.95
CA GLN A 187 27.50 12.65 -13.25
C GLN A 187 27.92 11.99 -14.56
N ALA A 188 27.21 10.93 -14.96
CA ALA A 188 27.39 10.25 -16.24
C ALA A 188 26.53 10.86 -17.37
N GLU A 189 25.88 12.01 -17.13
CA GLU A 189 24.98 12.69 -18.09
C GLU A 189 23.81 11.83 -18.57
N LEU A 190 23.38 10.86 -17.74
CA LEU A 190 22.28 9.94 -18.03
C LEU A 190 20.92 10.43 -17.52
N CYS A 191 20.91 11.43 -16.63
CA CYS A 191 19.66 12.03 -16.16
C CYS A 191 19.86 13.44 -15.60
N VAL A 192 18.75 14.16 -15.46
CA VAL A 192 18.63 15.40 -14.69
C VAL A 192 17.83 15.09 -13.43
N VAL A 193 18.31 15.54 -12.27
CA VAL A 193 17.57 15.51 -11.01
C VAL A 193 17.38 16.93 -10.54
N GLN A 194 16.15 17.31 -10.26
CA GLN A 194 15.82 18.65 -9.75
C GLN A 194 14.77 18.57 -8.64
N PRO A 195 14.83 19.45 -7.63
CA PRO A 195 13.72 19.65 -6.71
C PRO A 195 12.45 19.98 -7.49
N TYR A 196 11.30 19.48 -7.02
CA TYR A 196 10.02 19.73 -7.65
C TYR A 196 8.97 20.14 -6.62
N ASP A 197 8.03 20.98 -7.03
CA ASP A 197 7.04 21.55 -6.12
C ASP A 197 6.05 20.46 -5.65
N PRO A 198 6.00 20.14 -4.34
CA PRO A 198 5.06 19.16 -3.81
C PRO A 198 3.59 19.48 -4.13
N ALA A 199 3.23 20.78 -4.22
CA ALA A 199 1.86 21.21 -4.52
C ALA A 199 1.46 20.97 -5.98
N ALA A 200 2.42 20.91 -6.90
CA ALA A 200 2.20 20.50 -8.28
C ALA A 200 2.16 18.97 -8.42
N VAL A 201 2.96 18.26 -7.62
CA VAL A 201 3.11 16.80 -7.69
C VAL A 201 1.92 16.06 -7.11
N GLY A 202 1.34 16.54 -6.01
CA GLY A 202 0.21 15.90 -5.35
C GLY A 202 -0.98 15.63 -6.28
N PRO A 203 -1.55 16.67 -6.93
CA PRO A 203 -2.63 16.50 -7.91
C PRO A 203 -2.26 15.57 -9.06
N ARG A 204 -1.05 15.71 -9.61
CA ARG A 204 -0.57 14.91 -10.74
C ARG A 204 -0.49 13.42 -10.39
N LEU A 205 0.10 13.07 -9.25
CA LEU A 205 0.18 11.68 -8.80
C LEU A 205 -1.19 11.09 -8.47
N ARG A 206 -2.08 11.85 -7.82
CA ARG A 206 -3.45 11.38 -7.55
C ARG A 206 -4.19 11.09 -8.85
N ALA A 207 -4.12 11.99 -9.83
CA ALA A 207 -4.73 11.78 -11.14
C ALA A 207 -4.17 10.54 -11.86
N ALA A 208 -2.85 10.34 -11.83
CA ALA A 208 -2.20 9.19 -12.46
C ALA A 208 -2.56 7.85 -11.79
N LEU A 209 -2.62 7.81 -10.45
CA LEU A 209 -2.84 6.57 -9.68
C LEU A 209 -4.33 6.17 -9.56
N ASP A 210 -5.24 7.13 -9.72
CA ASP A 210 -6.69 6.91 -9.69
C ASP A 210 -7.32 6.87 -11.10
N GLY A 211 -6.54 7.21 -12.13
CA GLY A 211 -6.99 7.31 -13.51
C GLY A 211 -6.93 5.98 -14.28
N THR A 212 -6.01 5.91 -15.25
CA THR A 212 -5.87 4.75 -16.15
C THR A 212 -5.46 3.49 -15.39
N GLU A 213 -5.91 2.34 -15.88
CA GLU A 213 -5.49 1.04 -15.36
C GLU A 213 -3.96 0.92 -15.47
N PRO A 214 -3.24 0.75 -14.34
CA PRO A 214 -1.79 0.67 -14.36
C PRO A 214 -1.32 -0.72 -14.84
N PRO A 215 -0.06 -0.85 -15.28
CA PRO A 215 0.56 -2.16 -15.55
C PRO A 215 0.47 -3.10 -14.34
N GLU A 216 0.46 -4.42 -14.60
CA GLU A 216 0.32 -5.45 -13.56
C GLU A 216 1.37 -5.29 -12.43
N ASP A 217 2.60 -4.94 -12.79
CA ASP A 217 3.72 -4.77 -11.85
C ASP A 217 3.54 -3.58 -10.89
N CYS A 218 2.62 -2.65 -11.16
CA CYS A 218 2.33 -1.51 -10.28
C CYS A 218 1.39 -1.87 -9.14
N TYR A 219 0.54 -2.89 -9.32
CA TYR A 219 -0.50 -3.25 -8.34
C TYR A 219 0.05 -3.51 -6.93
N PRO A 220 1.18 -4.19 -6.73
CA PRO A 220 1.68 -4.47 -5.38
C PRO A 220 1.92 -3.22 -4.53
N ALA A 221 2.30 -2.09 -5.14
CA ALA A 221 2.57 -0.84 -4.43
C ALA A 221 1.36 0.11 -4.41
N LEU A 222 0.27 -0.20 -5.11
CA LEU A 222 -0.73 0.78 -5.51
C LEU A 222 -1.53 1.36 -4.33
N ALA A 223 -1.97 0.52 -3.39
CA ALA A 223 -2.69 1.00 -2.20
C ALA A 223 -1.83 1.95 -1.37
N LEU A 224 -0.57 1.59 -1.15
CA LEU A 224 0.39 2.42 -0.44
C LEU A 224 0.73 3.71 -1.22
N ALA A 225 0.94 3.62 -2.53
CA ALA A 225 1.19 4.76 -3.40
C ALA A 225 0.05 5.78 -3.37
N ARG A 226 -1.20 5.33 -3.50
CA ARG A 226 -2.40 6.19 -3.41
C ARG A 226 -2.47 6.88 -2.05
N HIS A 227 -2.19 6.15 -0.97
CA HIS A 227 -2.12 6.76 0.36
C HIS A 227 -1.03 7.85 0.43
N ARG A 228 0.17 7.59 -0.07
CA ARG A 228 1.27 8.56 -0.06
C ARG A 228 0.98 9.78 -0.92
N ALA A 229 0.41 9.61 -2.10
CA ALA A 229 -0.03 10.71 -2.96
C ALA A 229 -1.13 11.56 -2.31
N ALA A 230 -2.02 10.96 -1.51
CA ALA A 230 -3.05 11.68 -0.77
C ALA A 230 -2.50 12.57 0.37
N LEU A 231 -1.27 12.33 0.84
CA LEU A 231 -0.61 13.15 1.86
C LEU A 231 0.17 14.35 1.29
N LEU A 232 0.40 14.37 -0.02
CA LEU A 232 1.04 15.51 -0.68
C LEU A 232 0.06 16.69 -0.78
N PRO A 233 0.56 17.95 -0.67
CA PRO A 233 -0.27 19.14 -0.76
C PRO A 233 -0.87 19.35 -2.16
N GLY A 234 -1.85 20.26 -2.24
CA GLY A 234 -2.67 20.53 -3.45
C GLY A 234 -3.95 19.73 -3.46
#